data_AF-A0A7D6VIN1-F1
#
_entry.id   AF-A0A7D6VIN1-F1
#
_cell.length_a   1.000
_cell.length_b   1.000
_cell.length_c   1.000
_cell.angle_alpha   90.00
_cell.angle_beta   90.00
_cell.angle_gamma   90.00
#
_symmetry.space_group_name_H-M   'P 1'
#
loop_
_entity.id
_entity.type
_entity.pdbx_description
1 polymer ?
#
loop_
_entity_poly.entity_id
_entity_poly.type
_entity_poly.pdbx_seq_one_letter_code
_entity_poly.pdbx_strand_id
1 'polypeptide(L)'
;MRFSRWRRTAQLYTAVLAQDQPRVRKLIAAGAAVDRCDAALRTPLYLAACRPDTEIIRMLVIAGADPNARSSFGDTPFYKALTSEAGTAETVALMREHGADARLMIDIRHTDDYDRTPLHYAAFDGHLPLQADLLDTLLALGSDIHARDHAGWTPLHAAAGSANPHAALTLLEAGAEVEATNFGRTSTDRAR
;
A
#
# COMPACT_ATOMS: atom_id res chain seq x y z
N MET A 1 28.67 -18.30 12.45
CA MET A 1 28.32 -17.30 11.40
C MET A 1 26.89 -16.73 11.49
N ARG A 2 25.89 -17.41 12.11
CA ARG A 2 24.50 -16.87 12.23
C ARG A 2 24.35 -15.61 13.10
N PHE A 3 25.12 -15.48 14.19
CA PHE A 3 25.07 -14.31 15.09
C PHE A 3 25.55 -13.00 14.44
N SER A 4 26.54 -13.06 13.55
CA SER A 4 27.05 -11.86 12.88
C SER A 4 26.10 -11.36 11.79
N ARG A 5 25.36 -12.26 11.13
CA ARG A 5 24.33 -11.90 10.15
C ARG A 5 23.11 -11.24 10.81
N TRP A 6 22.68 -11.72 11.98
CA TRP A 6 21.56 -11.12 12.73
C TRP A 6 21.88 -9.71 13.22
N ARG A 7 23.08 -9.48 13.78
CA ARG A 7 23.53 -8.15 14.18
C ARG A 7 23.53 -7.16 13.01
N ARG A 8 23.94 -7.59 11.81
CA ARG A 8 23.91 -6.76 10.60
C ARG A 8 22.50 -6.41 10.13
N THR A 9 21.54 -7.34 10.23
CA THR A 9 20.14 -7.03 9.89
C THR A 9 19.56 -6.00 10.85
N ALA A 10 19.73 -6.16 12.17
CA ALA A 10 19.26 -5.16 13.13
C ALA A 10 19.89 -3.77 12.88
N GLN A 11 21.16 -3.73 12.47
CA GLN A 11 21.82 -2.49 12.06
C GLN A 11 21.24 -1.90 10.77
N LEU A 12 20.84 -2.74 9.81
CA LEU A 12 20.20 -2.29 8.56
C LEU A 12 18.87 -1.61 8.87
N TYR A 13 18.05 -2.20 9.74
CA TYR A 13 16.82 -1.58 10.24
C TYR A 13 17.06 -0.18 10.82
N THR A 14 18.01 -0.06 11.74
CA THR A 14 18.32 1.24 12.35
C THR A 14 18.84 2.26 11.34
N ALA A 15 19.61 1.83 10.34
CA ALA A 15 20.14 2.71 9.30
C ALA A 15 19.05 3.21 8.35
N VAL A 16 18.12 2.35 7.95
CA VAL A 16 16.95 2.72 7.14
C VAL A 16 16.05 3.69 7.91
N LEU A 17 15.75 3.39 9.18
CA LEU A 17 14.93 4.27 10.03
C LEU A 17 15.58 5.63 10.30
N ALA A 18 16.90 5.71 10.28
CA ALA A 18 17.67 6.95 10.41
C ALA A 18 17.90 7.67 9.07
N GLN A 19 17.47 7.10 7.94
CA GLN A 19 17.74 7.61 6.58
C GLN A 19 19.25 7.83 6.30
N ASP A 20 20.10 6.97 6.86
CA ASP A 20 21.56 7.03 6.70
C ASP A 20 21.98 6.22 5.47
N GLN A 21 21.93 6.86 4.29
CA GLN A 21 22.27 6.21 3.01
C GLN A 21 23.68 5.60 3.00
N PRO A 22 24.75 6.27 3.47
CA PRO A 22 26.09 5.67 3.53
C PRO A 22 26.13 4.40 4.35
N ARG A 23 25.45 4.38 5.51
CA ARG A 23 25.41 3.21 6.39
C ARG A 23 24.60 2.07 5.79
N VAL A 24 23.46 2.36 5.15
CA VAL A 24 22.68 1.37 4.39
C VAL A 24 23.55 0.72 3.31
N ARG A 25 24.22 1.54 2.47
CA ARG A 25 25.10 1.05 1.41
C ARG A 25 26.20 0.12 1.94
N LYS A 26 26.87 0.52 3.03
CA LYS A 26 27.92 -0.28 3.67
C LYS A 26 27.39 -1.60 4.22
N LEU A 27 26.20 -1.61 4.82
CA LEU A 27 25.60 -2.81 5.39
C LEU A 27 25.14 -3.80 4.30
N ILE A 28 24.57 -3.30 3.20
CA ILE A 28 24.24 -4.11 2.02
C ILE A 28 25.50 -4.74 1.44
N ALA A 29 26.56 -3.95 1.21
CA ALA A 29 27.84 -4.46 0.70
C ALA A 29 28.49 -5.50 1.64
N ALA A 30 28.24 -5.42 2.95
CA ALA A 30 28.70 -6.38 3.95
C ALA A 30 27.82 -7.65 4.05
N GLY A 31 26.85 -7.84 3.13
CA GLY A 31 25.97 -9.01 3.09
C GLY A 31 24.91 -9.02 4.20
N ALA A 32 24.38 -7.85 4.58
CA ALA A 32 23.17 -7.79 5.40
C ALA A 32 22.01 -8.49 4.66
N ALA A 33 21.14 -9.18 5.41
CA ALA A 33 19.94 -9.79 4.81
C ALA A 33 18.90 -8.70 4.55
N VAL A 34 18.62 -8.42 3.28
CA VAL A 34 17.75 -7.32 2.83
C VAL A 34 16.24 -7.60 2.98
N ASP A 35 15.83 -8.88 3.02
CA ASP A 35 14.41 -9.28 3.19
C ASP A 35 14.07 -9.82 4.57
N ARG A 36 15.03 -9.87 5.47
CA ARG A 36 14.75 -10.37 6.83
C ARG A 36 13.83 -9.36 7.50
N CYS A 37 12.63 -9.80 7.87
CA CYS A 37 11.57 -8.98 8.45
C CYS A 37 11.69 -8.77 9.97
N ASP A 38 10.96 -7.76 10.48
CA ASP A 38 10.81 -7.47 11.91
C ASP A 38 9.61 -8.25 12.52
N ALA A 39 9.25 -7.93 13.76
CA ALA A 39 8.13 -8.60 14.45
C ALA A 39 6.76 -8.37 13.77
N ALA A 40 6.62 -7.33 12.96
CA ALA A 40 5.41 -7.01 12.18
C ALA A 40 5.53 -7.47 10.71
N LEU A 41 6.45 -8.41 10.43
CA LEU A 41 6.76 -8.90 9.08
C LEU A 41 7.19 -7.79 8.10
N ARG A 42 7.61 -6.62 8.58
CA ARG A 42 8.05 -5.51 7.73
C ARG A 42 9.51 -5.70 7.32
N THR A 43 9.79 -5.68 6.03
CA THR A 43 11.16 -5.71 5.50
C THR A 43 11.84 -4.34 5.62
N PRO A 44 13.18 -4.26 5.54
CA PRO A 44 13.89 -3.01 5.34
C PRO A 44 13.32 -2.16 4.19
N LEU A 45 12.91 -2.80 3.08
CA LEU A 45 12.30 -2.11 1.95
C LEU A 45 10.94 -1.50 2.31
N TYR A 46 10.11 -2.21 3.09
CA TYR A 46 8.85 -1.68 3.62
C TYR A 46 9.06 -0.41 4.44
N LEU A 47 10.06 -0.40 5.32
CA LEU A 47 10.36 0.76 6.16
C LEU A 47 10.92 1.94 5.35
N ALA A 48 11.71 1.66 4.32
CA ALA A 48 12.19 2.69 3.40
C ALA A 48 11.02 3.32 2.63
N ALA A 49 10.05 2.52 2.20
CA ALA A 49 8.82 2.98 1.55
C ALA A 49 7.90 3.81 2.46
N CYS A 50 8.12 3.82 3.79
CA CYS A 50 7.40 4.71 4.71
C CYS A 50 8.05 6.10 4.85
N ARG A 51 9.14 6.38 4.12
CA ARG A 51 9.96 7.60 4.26
C ARG A 51 10.16 8.26 2.90
N PRO A 52 10.44 9.58 2.85
CA PRO A 52 10.59 10.30 1.60
C PRO A 52 11.91 10.00 0.85
N ASP A 53 12.88 9.32 1.49
CA ASP A 53 14.18 9.05 0.85
C ASP A 53 14.11 7.84 -0.09
N THR A 54 14.00 8.14 -1.38
CA THR A 54 13.90 7.18 -2.48
C THR A 54 15.24 6.51 -2.83
N GLU A 55 16.39 7.05 -2.41
CA GLU A 55 17.69 6.43 -2.70
C GLU A 55 17.87 5.15 -1.88
N ILE A 56 17.33 5.11 -0.65
CA ILE A 56 17.33 3.89 0.17
C ILE A 56 16.48 2.80 -0.46
N ILE A 57 15.30 3.15 -1.00
CA ILE A 57 14.48 2.25 -1.81
C ILE A 57 15.30 1.70 -2.97
N ARG A 58 15.97 2.57 -3.73
CA ARG A 58 16.77 2.17 -4.88
C ARG A 58 17.87 1.18 -4.50
N MET A 59 18.62 1.47 -3.43
CA MET A 59 19.68 0.59 -2.95
C MET A 59 19.16 -0.79 -2.54
N LEU A 60 18.01 -0.85 -1.87
CA LEU A 60 17.42 -2.11 -1.41
C LEU A 60 16.86 -2.95 -2.56
N VAL A 61 16.16 -2.31 -3.50
CA VAL A 61 15.60 -2.98 -4.69
C VAL A 61 16.71 -3.55 -5.57
N ILE A 62 17.76 -2.77 -5.85
CA ILE A 62 18.94 -3.25 -6.62
C ILE A 62 19.67 -4.37 -5.88
N ALA A 63 19.65 -4.36 -4.54
CA ALA A 63 20.21 -5.44 -3.73
C ALA A 63 19.35 -6.73 -3.71
N GLY A 64 18.23 -6.74 -4.44
CA GLY A 64 17.34 -7.88 -4.58
C GLY A 64 16.29 -7.99 -3.48
N ALA A 65 15.97 -6.89 -2.78
CA ALA A 65 14.87 -6.90 -1.83
C ALA A 65 13.53 -7.12 -2.54
N ASP A 66 12.66 -7.95 -1.96
CA ASP A 66 11.35 -8.29 -2.52
C ASP A 66 10.36 -7.14 -2.31
N PRO A 67 9.91 -6.46 -3.40
CA PRO A 67 8.94 -5.38 -3.31
C PRO A 67 7.52 -5.87 -2.96
N ASN A 68 7.27 -7.18 -3.04
CA ASN A 68 5.99 -7.83 -2.77
C ASN A 68 5.92 -8.51 -1.40
N ALA A 69 6.95 -8.36 -0.56
CA ALA A 69 6.96 -8.95 0.77
C ALA A 69 5.80 -8.41 1.62
N ARG A 70 4.96 -9.30 2.15
CA ARG A 70 3.76 -8.92 2.91
C ARG A 70 4.10 -8.64 4.37
N SER A 71 3.64 -7.49 4.88
CA SER A 71 3.68 -7.19 6.31
C SER A 71 2.60 -7.96 7.09
N SER A 72 2.55 -7.79 8.41
CA SER A 72 1.48 -8.33 9.26
C SER A 72 0.10 -7.78 8.91
N PHE A 73 0.04 -6.62 8.25
CA PHE A 73 -1.20 -5.99 7.75
C PHE A 73 -1.53 -6.43 6.32
N GLY A 74 -0.72 -7.34 5.73
CA GLY A 74 -0.91 -7.82 4.37
C GLY A 74 -0.47 -6.85 3.28
N ASP A 75 -0.11 -5.61 3.61
CA ASP A 75 0.41 -4.63 2.65
C ASP A 75 1.87 -4.90 2.24
N THR A 76 2.29 -4.33 1.11
CA THR A 76 3.63 -4.55 0.51
C THR A 76 4.45 -3.26 0.50
N PRO A 77 5.80 -3.36 0.47
CA PRO A 77 6.67 -2.21 0.27
C PRO A 77 6.30 -1.38 -0.95
N PHE A 78 5.93 -2.04 -2.06
CA PHE A 78 5.54 -1.33 -3.27
C PHE A 78 4.32 -0.44 -3.07
N TYR A 79 3.24 -0.96 -2.49
CA TYR A 79 2.07 -0.14 -2.18
C TYR A 79 2.38 0.98 -1.20
N LYS A 80 3.18 0.69 -0.17
CA LYS A 80 3.56 1.70 0.80
C LYS A 80 4.30 2.87 0.14
N ALA A 81 5.08 2.59 -0.89
CA ALA A 81 5.69 3.62 -1.72
C ALA A 81 4.62 4.38 -2.51
N LEU A 82 3.66 3.69 -3.16
CA LEU A 82 2.59 4.34 -3.93
C LEU A 82 1.74 5.32 -3.11
N THR A 83 1.46 5.00 -1.85
CA THR A 83 0.58 5.79 -0.97
C THR A 83 1.33 6.80 -0.10
N SER A 84 2.63 6.98 -0.31
CA SER A 84 3.46 7.87 0.49
C SER A 84 4.26 8.83 -0.39
N GLU A 85 4.99 9.75 0.25
CA GLU A 85 5.89 10.67 -0.44
C GLU A 85 7.03 9.95 -1.21
N ALA A 86 7.27 8.66 -0.94
CA ALA A 86 8.23 7.85 -1.70
C ALA A 86 7.72 7.43 -3.09
N GLY A 87 6.43 7.63 -3.41
CA GLY A 87 5.76 7.19 -4.63
C GLY A 87 6.03 8.03 -5.86
N THR A 88 7.28 8.44 -6.08
CA THR A 88 7.66 9.18 -7.29
C THR A 88 7.60 8.28 -8.53
N ALA A 89 7.48 8.88 -9.72
CA ALA A 89 7.42 8.10 -10.96
C ALA A 89 8.65 7.17 -11.12
N GLU A 90 9.81 7.61 -10.65
CA GLU A 90 11.07 6.87 -10.70
C GLU A 90 11.07 5.66 -9.77
N THR A 91 10.59 5.79 -8.53
CA THR A 91 10.52 4.65 -7.59
C THR A 91 9.51 3.61 -8.05
N VAL A 92 8.37 4.07 -8.58
CA VAL A 92 7.34 3.18 -9.13
C VAL A 92 7.89 2.39 -10.30
N ALA A 93 8.53 3.07 -11.25
CA ALA A 93 9.13 2.43 -12.42
C ALA A 93 10.20 1.41 -12.00
N LEU A 94 11.10 1.80 -11.08
CA LEU A 94 12.15 0.94 -10.58
C LEU A 94 11.60 -0.31 -9.90
N MET A 95 10.68 -0.16 -8.93
CA MET A 95 10.12 -1.31 -8.24
C MET A 95 9.41 -2.26 -9.22
N ARG A 96 8.70 -1.72 -10.23
CA ARG A 96 8.02 -2.51 -11.25
C ARG A 96 8.97 -3.27 -12.17
N GLU A 97 10.09 -2.66 -12.55
CA GLU A 97 11.18 -3.34 -13.28
C GLU A 97 11.72 -4.54 -12.48
N HIS A 98 11.72 -4.43 -11.15
CA HIS A 98 12.11 -5.48 -10.22
C HIS A 98 10.95 -6.37 -9.74
N GLY A 99 9.87 -6.46 -10.54
CA GLY A 99 8.80 -7.43 -10.33
C GLY A 99 7.76 -7.03 -9.28
N ALA A 100 7.71 -5.76 -8.88
CA ALA A 100 6.65 -5.28 -8.01
C ALA A 100 5.29 -5.37 -8.68
N ASP A 101 4.34 -5.98 -7.99
CA ASP A 101 2.97 -6.13 -8.42
C ASP A 101 2.03 -5.47 -7.41
N ALA A 102 1.34 -4.40 -7.85
CA ALA A 102 0.36 -3.70 -7.04
C ALA A 102 -0.80 -4.62 -6.61
N ARG A 103 -1.05 -5.72 -7.34
CA ARG A 103 -2.14 -6.65 -7.08
C ARG A 103 -1.84 -7.60 -5.92
N LEU A 104 -0.57 -7.94 -5.70
CA LEU A 104 -0.14 -8.88 -4.64
C LEU A 104 -0.29 -8.34 -3.22
N MET A 105 -0.69 -7.08 -3.12
CA MET A 105 -0.70 -6.31 -1.89
C MET A 105 -2.03 -6.34 -1.16
N ILE A 106 -3.12 -6.67 -1.85
CA ILE A 106 -4.43 -6.44 -1.29
C ILE A 106 -4.97 -7.74 -0.76
N ASP A 107 -4.90 -7.92 0.56
CA ASP A 107 -5.96 -8.71 1.18
C ASP A 107 -7.24 -7.89 1.05
N ILE A 108 -8.03 -8.20 0.03
CA ILE A 108 -9.31 -7.53 -0.26
C ILE A 108 -10.28 -7.57 0.93
N ARG A 109 -10.03 -8.45 1.92
CA ARG A 109 -10.80 -8.60 3.15
C ARG A 109 -10.17 -7.93 4.37
N HIS A 110 -8.92 -7.46 4.28
CA HIS A 110 -8.30 -6.74 5.37
C HIS A 110 -9.07 -5.45 5.64
N THR A 111 -9.24 -5.12 6.90
CA THR A 111 -9.86 -3.87 7.33
C THR A 111 -8.94 -3.12 8.28
N ASP A 112 -9.01 -1.79 8.26
CA ASP A 112 -8.39 -0.99 9.31
C ASP A 112 -9.21 -1.03 10.61
N ASP A 113 -8.79 -0.28 11.63
CA ASP A 113 -9.50 -0.17 12.92
C ASP A 113 -10.94 0.41 12.80
N TYR A 114 -11.32 0.88 11.61
CA TYR A 114 -12.65 1.40 11.28
C TYR A 114 -13.43 0.48 10.35
N ASP A 115 -13.02 -0.78 10.17
CA ASP A 115 -13.63 -1.74 9.24
C ASP A 115 -13.55 -1.33 7.75
N ARG A 116 -12.66 -0.40 7.38
CA ARG A 116 -12.51 0.04 5.99
C ARG A 116 -11.66 -0.93 5.20
N THR A 117 -12.24 -1.48 4.14
CA THR A 117 -11.54 -2.32 3.17
C THR A 117 -10.67 -1.47 2.22
N PRO A 118 -9.69 -2.07 1.54
CA PRO A 118 -8.93 -1.41 0.47
C PRO A 118 -9.81 -0.77 -0.61
N LEU A 119 -11.00 -1.33 -0.86
CA LEU A 119 -11.98 -0.77 -1.80
C LEU A 119 -12.56 0.57 -1.31
N HIS A 120 -12.71 0.78 0.01
CA HIS A 120 -13.08 2.09 0.57
C HIS A 120 -12.01 3.15 0.27
N TYR A 121 -10.74 2.81 0.44
CA TYR A 121 -9.63 3.74 0.20
C TYR A 121 -9.43 4.04 -1.29
N ALA A 122 -9.53 3.03 -2.15
CA ALA A 122 -9.49 3.21 -3.60
C ALA A 122 -10.63 4.11 -4.10
N ALA A 123 -11.78 4.07 -3.44
CA ALA A 123 -12.93 4.90 -3.74
C ALA A 123 -12.83 6.34 -3.20
N PHE A 124 -12.23 6.55 -2.02
CA PHE A 124 -12.26 7.84 -1.30
C PHE A 124 -11.31 8.93 -1.84
N ASP A 125 -10.20 8.55 -2.47
CA ASP A 125 -9.19 9.51 -2.90
C ASP A 125 -9.06 9.47 -4.44
N GLY A 126 -8.80 10.61 -5.06
CA GLY A 126 -8.84 10.77 -6.53
C GLY A 126 -7.55 11.35 -7.10
N HIS A 127 -6.51 11.48 -6.28
CA HIS A 127 -5.30 12.23 -6.60
C HIS A 127 -4.07 11.36 -6.84
N LEU A 128 -4.15 10.03 -6.67
CA LEU A 128 -3.02 9.15 -6.94
C LEU A 128 -3.07 8.59 -8.38
N PRO A 129 -1.98 8.69 -9.15
CA PRO A 129 -1.95 8.27 -10.56
C PRO A 129 -2.19 6.77 -10.82
N LEU A 130 -2.24 5.96 -9.76
CA LEU A 130 -2.43 4.50 -9.82
C LEU A 130 -3.76 4.05 -9.21
N GLN A 131 -4.65 4.98 -8.88
CA GLN A 131 -5.86 4.69 -8.13
C GLN A 131 -6.98 4.09 -8.97
N ALA A 132 -7.09 4.49 -10.25
CA ALA A 132 -7.99 3.84 -11.21
C ALA A 132 -7.58 2.37 -11.42
N ASP A 133 -6.29 2.12 -11.67
CA ASP A 133 -5.73 0.76 -11.80
C ASP A 133 -5.94 -0.07 -10.52
N LEU A 134 -5.88 0.57 -9.35
CA LEU A 134 -6.11 -0.07 -8.06
C LEU A 134 -7.59 -0.45 -7.86
N LEU A 135 -8.51 0.46 -8.18
CA LEU A 135 -9.95 0.22 -8.09
C LEU A 135 -10.39 -0.94 -8.99
N ASP A 136 -9.99 -0.91 -10.26
CA ASP A 136 -10.31 -1.98 -11.22
C ASP A 136 -9.70 -3.31 -10.80
N THR A 137 -8.46 -3.28 -10.31
CA THR A 137 -7.80 -4.47 -9.77
C THR A 137 -8.54 -5.04 -8.56
N LEU A 138 -8.96 -4.20 -7.62
CA LEU A 138 -9.69 -4.62 -6.42
C LEU A 138 -11.00 -5.32 -6.75
N LEU A 139 -11.74 -4.76 -7.70
CA LEU A 139 -12.99 -5.35 -8.19
C LEU A 139 -12.73 -6.67 -8.91
N ALA A 140 -11.70 -6.74 -9.77
CA ALA A 140 -11.32 -7.97 -10.46
C ALA A 140 -10.85 -9.08 -9.52
N LEU A 141 -10.25 -8.73 -8.38
CA LEU A 141 -9.87 -9.67 -7.33
C LEU A 141 -11.04 -10.14 -6.46
N GLY A 142 -12.25 -9.60 -6.65
CA GLY A 142 -13.45 -10.00 -5.94
C GLY A 142 -13.64 -9.31 -4.60
N SER A 143 -13.18 -8.06 -4.46
CA SER A 143 -13.48 -7.24 -3.28
C SER A 143 -14.99 -7.13 -3.06
N ASP A 144 -15.41 -7.14 -1.80
CA ASP A 144 -16.82 -6.93 -1.45
C ASP A 144 -17.20 -5.46 -1.71
N ILE A 145 -17.94 -5.26 -2.79
CA ILE A 145 -18.42 -3.95 -3.26
C ILE A 145 -19.44 -3.31 -2.30
N HIS A 146 -20.03 -4.11 -1.42
CA HIS A 146 -21.00 -3.67 -0.40
C HIS A 146 -20.44 -3.72 1.01
N ALA A 147 -19.12 -3.93 1.17
CA ALA A 147 -18.46 -3.92 2.47
C ALA A 147 -18.85 -2.65 3.24
N ARG A 148 -19.17 -2.79 4.52
CA ARG A 148 -19.55 -1.69 5.39
C ARG A 148 -18.47 -1.42 6.41
N ASP A 149 -18.02 -0.18 6.48
CA ASP A 149 -17.14 0.27 7.56
C ASP A 149 -17.92 0.42 8.89
N HIS A 150 -17.22 0.81 9.96
CA HIS A 150 -17.80 0.98 11.29
C HIS A 150 -18.92 2.03 11.34
N ALA A 151 -18.91 2.98 10.40
CA ALA A 151 -19.95 4.00 10.24
C ALA A 151 -21.06 3.55 9.26
N GLY A 152 -21.04 2.31 8.78
CA GLY A 152 -21.96 1.78 7.79
C GLY A 152 -21.77 2.34 6.38
N TRP A 153 -20.66 3.02 6.11
CA TRP A 153 -20.33 3.52 4.77
C TRP A 153 -19.90 2.36 3.90
N THR A 154 -20.28 2.42 2.64
CA THR A 154 -19.79 1.51 1.60
C THR A 154 -18.71 2.20 0.77
N PRO A 155 -17.95 1.46 -0.07
CA PRO A 155 -17.04 2.08 -1.02
C PRO A 155 -17.72 3.15 -1.90
N LEU A 156 -18.99 2.95 -2.28
CA LEU A 156 -19.75 3.96 -3.03
C LEU A 156 -20.01 5.23 -2.22
N HIS A 157 -20.28 5.14 -0.92
CA HIS A 157 -20.36 6.32 -0.04
C HIS A 157 -19.02 7.06 0.02
N ALA A 158 -17.91 6.32 0.08
CA ALA A 158 -16.58 6.89 0.07
C ALA A 158 -16.28 7.63 -1.24
N ALA A 159 -16.64 7.04 -2.39
CA ALA A 159 -16.54 7.70 -3.70
C ALA A 159 -17.41 8.96 -3.81
N ALA A 160 -18.66 8.90 -3.34
CA ALA A 160 -19.58 10.05 -3.37
C ALA A 160 -19.12 11.21 -2.46
N GLY A 161 -18.39 10.91 -1.38
CA GLY A 161 -17.76 11.90 -0.51
C GLY A 161 -16.45 12.49 -1.04
N SER A 162 -15.96 12.00 -2.18
CA SER A 162 -14.66 12.37 -2.77
C SER A 162 -14.82 13.23 -4.03
N ALA A 163 -13.72 13.80 -4.50
CA ALA A 163 -13.64 14.45 -5.80
C ALA A 163 -13.38 13.46 -6.97
N ASN A 164 -13.68 12.16 -6.79
CA ASN A 164 -13.37 11.10 -7.74
C ASN A 164 -14.64 10.54 -8.42
N PRO A 165 -15.18 11.21 -9.46
CA PRO A 165 -16.37 10.74 -10.18
C PRO A 165 -16.12 9.45 -10.96
N HIS A 166 -14.87 9.16 -11.33
CA HIS A 166 -14.51 7.91 -11.99
C HIS A 166 -14.74 6.72 -11.07
N ALA A 167 -14.29 6.80 -9.81
CA ALA A 167 -14.51 5.73 -8.85
C ALA A 167 -15.99 5.44 -8.60
N ALA A 168 -16.83 6.49 -8.52
CA ALA A 168 -18.27 6.32 -8.37
C ALA A 168 -18.88 5.59 -9.58
N LEU A 169 -18.52 5.99 -10.81
CA LEU A 169 -18.99 5.33 -12.03
C LEU A 169 -18.56 3.86 -12.10
N THR A 170 -17.27 3.58 -11.87
CA THR A 170 -16.75 2.20 -11.90
C THR A 170 -17.45 1.31 -10.87
N LEU A 171 -17.69 1.80 -9.66
CA LEU A 171 -18.43 1.06 -8.64
C LEU A 171 -19.89 0.80 -9.05
N LEU A 172 -20.56 1.78 -9.66
CA LEU A 172 -21.92 1.60 -10.17
C LEU A 172 -21.99 0.59 -11.31
N GLU A 173 -21.05 0.65 -12.24
CA GLU A 173 -20.92 -0.33 -13.34
C GLU A 173 -20.63 -1.75 -12.82
N ALA A 174 -19.89 -1.85 -11.71
CA ALA A 174 -19.63 -3.11 -11.03
C ALA A 174 -20.79 -3.60 -10.13
N GLY A 175 -21.91 -2.87 -10.06
CA GLY A 175 -23.12 -3.28 -9.37
C GLY A 175 -23.28 -2.74 -7.95
N ALA A 176 -22.56 -1.68 -7.56
CA ALA A 176 -22.74 -1.06 -6.25
C ALA A 176 -24.16 -0.50 -6.09
N GLU A 177 -24.76 -0.75 -4.92
CA GLU A 177 -26.10 -0.29 -4.60
C GLU A 177 -26.10 1.23 -4.30
N VAL A 178 -26.76 2.01 -5.16
CA VAL A 178 -26.95 3.46 -4.99
C VAL A 178 -27.69 3.78 -3.68
N GLU A 179 -28.68 2.95 -3.35
CA GLU A 179 -29.57 3.10 -2.20
C GLU A 179 -28.99 2.52 -0.90
N ALA A 180 -27.71 2.09 -0.90
CA ALA A 180 -27.06 1.66 0.33
C ALA A 180 -27.18 2.79 1.36
N THR A 181 -27.73 2.48 2.54
CA THR A 181 -27.93 3.47 3.60
C THR A 181 -26.89 3.36 4.70
N ASN A 182 -26.35 4.49 5.13
CA ASN A 182 -25.57 4.64 6.37
C ASN A 182 -26.41 5.41 7.41
N PHE A 183 -26.87 4.72 8.46
CA PHE A 183 -27.73 5.32 9.50
C PHE A 183 -28.92 6.16 8.95
N GLY A 184 -29.50 5.73 7.82
CA GLY A 184 -30.66 6.39 7.20
C GLY A 184 -30.37 7.49 6.18
N ARG A 185 -29.10 7.73 5.78
CA ARG A 185 -28.75 8.56 4.62
C ARG A 185 -28.27 7.68 3.47
N THR A 186 -28.56 8.05 2.24
CA THR A 186 -28.09 7.33 1.05
C THR A 186 -26.76 7.88 0.55
N SER A 187 -26.02 7.07 -0.21
CA SER A 187 -24.76 7.49 -0.83
C SER A 187 -24.90 8.74 -1.73
N THR A 188 -26.09 9.02 -2.26
CA THR A 188 -26.41 10.16 -3.12
C THR A 188 -26.70 11.46 -2.36
N ASP A 189 -26.98 11.42 -1.06
CA ASP A 189 -27.40 12.58 -0.26
C ASP A 189 -26.32 13.66 -0.09
N ARG A 190 -25.05 13.35 -0.42
CA ARG A 190 -23.91 14.27 -0.31
C ARG A 190 -23.41 14.86 -1.62
N ALA A 191 -23.93 14.44 -2.77
CA ALA A 191 -23.46 14.86 -4.10
C ALA A 191 -24.20 16.10 -4.67
N ARG A 192 -24.78 16.95 -3.81
CA ARG A 192 -25.51 18.18 -4.19
C ARG A 192 -24.81 19.45 -3.72
#